data_AF-A0A8B6CW07-F1
#
_entry.id   AF-A0A8B6CW07-F1
#
_cell.length_a   1.000
_cell.length_b   1.000
_cell.length_c   1.000
_cell.angle_alpha   90.00
_cell.angle_beta   90.00
_cell.angle_gamma   90.00
#
_symmetry.space_group_name_H-M   'P 1'
#
loop_
_entity.id
_entity.type
_entity.pdbx_description
1 polymer ?
#
loop_
_entity_poly.entity_id
_entity_poly.type
_entity_poly.pdbx_seq_one_letter_code
_entity_poly.pdbx_strand_id
1 'polypeptide(L)'
;MDCCIFLSALCLSVLLSVQTLNGVKTNIRENCNPVSEAVNKVDQLTTHVTGVLAHGQNKFFTFLDWNQYAHDSNLTMNILMLILHQISKLMGNKLPPILYLQADNCWRENKNRYVLGFCELLVHQRIFNEVHLSFLPVGHTHEDVDAAFSRIAETLRRNDAETMPRLKEMLPNVKDI
;
A
#
# COMPACT_ATOMS: atom_id res chain seq x y z
N MET A 1 10.77 5.83 24.25
CA MET A 1 10.74 4.52 24.92
C MET A 1 9.45 3.90 24.39
N ASP A 2 9.48 3.16 23.27
CA ASP A 2 9.38 1.69 23.31
C ASP A 2 9.84 1.02 21.99
N CYS A 3 11.02 1.36 21.49
CA CYS A 3 11.57 0.73 20.27
C CYS A 3 12.05 -0.72 20.51
N CYS A 4 12.30 -1.10 21.77
CA CYS A 4 12.91 -2.40 22.11
C CYS A 4 11.90 -3.54 22.34
N ILE A 5 10.62 -3.26 22.58
CA ILE A 5 9.59 -4.30 22.75
C ILE A 5 9.08 -4.79 21.39
N PHE A 6 9.10 -3.94 20.36
CA PHE A 6 8.72 -4.33 19.01
C PHE A 6 9.70 -5.35 18.39
N LEU A 7 11.01 -5.25 18.64
CA LEU A 7 12.00 -6.11 17.97
C LEU A 7 11.86 -7.60 18.30
N SER A 8 11.40 -7.97 19.50
CA SER A 8 11.18 -9.37 19.88
C SER A 8 9.84 -9.93 19.38
N ALA A 9 8.85 -9.07 19.11
CA ALA A 9 7.53 -9.46 18.60
C ALA A 9 7.49 -9.69 17.07
N LEU A 10 8.40 -9.05 16.31
CA LEU A 10 8.46 -9.16 14.84
C LEU A 10 8.82 -10.57 14.34
N CYS A 11 9.43 -11.42 15.19
CA CYS A 11 9.74 -12.80 14.82
C CYS A 11 8.53 -13.74 14.96
N LEU A 12 7.51 -13.34 15.74
CA LEU A 12 6.32 -14.13 16.03
C LEU A 12 5.05 -13.60 15.34
N SER A 13 5.16 -12.47 14.64
CA SER A 13 4.01 -11.85 13.96
C SER A 13 4.41 -11.06 12.72
N VAL A 14 3.53 -11.02 11.72
CA VAL A 14 3.63 -10.08 10.60
C VAL A 14 2.78 -8.86 10.96
N LEU A 15 3.38 -7.67 10.95
CA LEU A 15 2.65 -6.41 11.05
C LEU A 15 2.68 -5.70 9.69
N LEU A 16 1.49 -5.49 9.12
CA LEU A 16 1.27 -4.79 7.86
C LEU A 16 0.39 -3.57 8.09
N SER A 17 0.86 -2.42 7.62
CA SER A 17 0.04 -1.22 7.50
C SER A 17 -0.22 -0.93 6.02
N VAL A 18 -1.49 -0.97 5.60
CA VAL A 18 -1.92 -0.78 4.21
C VAL A 18 -2.62 0.56 4.09
N GLN A 19 -2.17 1.38 3.13
CA GLN A 19 -2.85 2.62 2.80
C GLN A 19 -2.86 2.86 1.30
N THR A 20 -4.04 3.15 0.78
CA THR A 20 -4.30 3.51 -0.61
C THR A 20 -4.19 5.03 -0.74
N LEU A 21 -3.27 5.53 -1.57
CA LEU A 21 -3.16 6.95 -1.84
C LEU A 21 -3.92 7.29 -3.13
N ASN A 22 -5.14 7.75 -2.93
CA ASN A 22 -5.97 8.26 -4.01
C ASN A 22 -5.39 9.57 -4.55
N GLY A 23 -4.78 9.51 -5.74
CA GLY A 23 -4.52 10.71 -6.54
C GLY A 23 -3.07 11.19 -6.61
N VAL A 24 -2.12 10.29 -6.90
CA VAL A 24 -0.89 10.78 -7.55
C VAL A 24 -1.26 11.12 -9.00
N LYS A 25 -1.59 12.40 -9.23
CA LYS A 25 -1.63 12.95 -10.58
C LYS A 25 -0.19 13.00 -11.09
N THR A 26 0.27 11.89 -11.65
CA THR A 26 1.58 11.86 -12.28
C THR A 26 1.55 12.77 -13.50
N ASN A 27 2.53 13.66 -13.61
CA ASN A 27 2.75 14.59 -14.73
C ASN A 27 3.20 13.84 -16.00
N ILE A 28 2.53 12.72 -16.34
CA ILE A 28 2.81 11.99 -17.57
C ILE A 28 2.13 12.77 -18.69
N ARG A 29 2.86 13.74 -19.24
CA ARG A 29 2.42 14.56 -20.36
C ARG A 29 2.43 13.69 -21.62
N GLU A 30 1.27 13.47 -22.23
CA GLU A 30 1.22 12.88 -23.59
C GLU A 30 1.74 13.84 -24.67
N ASN A 31 1.84 15.14 -24.38
CA ASN A 31 2.16 16.15 -25.40
C ASN A 31 3.19 17.20 -24.90
N CYS A 32 4.21 17.48 -25.72
CA CYS A 32 5.36 18.33 -25.38
C CYS A 32 5.12 19.85 -25.53
N ASN A 33 3.87 20.28 -25.73
CA ASN A 33 3.54 21.69 -25.98
C ASN A 33 2.95 22.36 -24.72
N PRO A 34 3.26 23.64 -24.44
CA PRO A 34 2.66 24.36 -23.33
C PRO A 34 1.18 24.63 -23.62
N VAL A 35 0.27 24.00 -22.87
CA VAL A 35 -1.18 24.21 -22.99
C VAL A 35 -1.76 24.74 -21.68
N SER A 36 -2.80 25.57 -21.79
CA SER A 36 -3.50 26.28 -20.70
C SER A 36 -3.94 25.37 -19.54
N GLU A 37 -4.02 25.90 -18.31
CA GLU A 37 -4.39 25.20 -17.05
C GLU A 37 -5.63 24.30 -17.11
N ALA A 38 -6.60 24.59 -17.97
CA ALA A 38 -7.78 23.75 -18.17
C ALA A 38 -7.49 22.42 -18.90
N VAL A 39 -6.45 22.37 -19.75
CA VAL A 39 -6.01 21.19 -20.51
C VAL A 39 -5.04 20.33 -19.70
N ASN A 40 -4.31 20.92 -18.73
CA ASN A 40 -3.43 20.18 -17.81
C ASN A 40 -4.16 19.12 -16.98
N LYS A 41 -5.49 19.22 -16.82
CA LYS A 41 -6.30 18.23 -16.10
C LYS A 41 -6.70 17.03 -16.96
N VAL A 42 -6.62 17.17 -18.29
CA VAL A 42 -7.01 16.17 -19.29
C VAL A 42 -5.78 15.37 -19.75
N ASP A 43 -4.61 16.00 -19.82
CA ASP A 43 -3.33 15.38 -20.24
C ASP A 43 -2.55 14.73 -19.08
N GLN A 44 -3.16 14.57 -17.90
CA GLN A 44 -2.54 13.91 -16.75
C GLN A 44 -3.14 12.53 -16.55
N LEU A 45 -2.35 11.50 -16.79
CA LEU A 45 -2.75 10.14 -16.44
C LEU A 45 -2.90 10.04 -14.93
N THR A 46 -4.13 9.86 -14.46
CA THR A 46 -4.43 9.58 -13.05
C THR A 46 -3.97 8.17 -12.73
N THR A 47 -2.83 8.05 -12.05
CA THR A 47 -2.34 6.77 -11.55
C THR A 47 -2.66 6.65 -10.07
N HIS A 48 -3.06 5.45 -9.66
CA HIS A 48 -3.32 5.14 -8.26
C HIS A 48 -2.13 4.40 -7.68
N VAL A 49 -1.65 4.84 -6.53
CA VAL A 49 -0.52 4.22 -5.85
C VAL A 49 -1.00 3.69 -4.51
N THR A 50 -0.96 2.38 -4.35
CA THR A 50 -1.20 1.74 -3.06
C THR A 50 0.13 1.39 -2.42
N GLY A 51 0.28 1.67 -1.14
CA GLY A 51 1.51 1.45 -0.42
C GLY A 51 1.26 0.64 0.82
N VAL A 52 2.19 -0.27 1.09
CA VAL A 52 2.11 -1.15 2.24
C VAL A 52 3.45 -1.19 2.94
N LEU A 53 3.42 -0.90 4.23
CA LEU A 53 4.56 -0.99 5.12
C LEU A 53 4.53 -2.32 5.85
N ALA A 54 5.51 -3.17 5.55
CA ALA A 54 5.79 -4.38 6.28
C ALA A 54 6.77 -4.07 7.41
N HIS A 55 6.22 -3.76 8.59
CA HIS A 55 6.99 -3.40 9.78
C HIS A 55 7.95 -4.52 10.20
N GLY A 56 7.49 -5.78 10.10
CA GLY A 56 8.27 -7.00 10.32
C GLY A 56 9.65 -7.01 9.67
N GLN A 57 9.71 -6.47 8.46
CA GLN A 57 10.87 -6.53 7.58
C GLN A 57 11.45 -5.15 7.30
N ASN A 58 10.89 -4.09 7.90
CA ASN A 58 11.20 -2.68 7.62
C ASN A 58 11.22 -2.38 6.10
N LYS A 59 10.24 -2.92 5.36
CA LYS A 59 10.12 -2.77 3.90
C LYS A 59 8.84 -2.06 3.54
N PHE A 60 8.95 -1.04 2.70
CA PHE A 60 7.83 -0.37 2.07
C PHE A 60 7.68 -0.89 0.64
N PHE A 61 6.47 -1.34 0.30
CA PHE A 61 6.09 -1.83 -1.02
C PHE A 61 5.09 -0.87 -1.65
N THR A 62 5.26 -0.58 -2.94
CA THR A 62 4.32 0.23 -3.71
C THR A 62 3.74 -0.57 -4.86
N PHE A 63 2.43 -0.49 -5.01
CA PHE A 63 1.65 -1.10 -6.06
C PHE A 63 1.06 -0.01 -6.94
N LEU A 64 1.30 -0.12 -8.24
CA LEU A 64 0.79 0.82 -9.23
C LEU A 64 -0.45 0.23 -9.90
N ASP A 65 -1.57 0.94 -9.77
CA ASP A 65 -2.75 0.69 -10.58
C ASP A 65 -2.91 1.80 -11.63
N TRP A 66 -3.20 1.35 -12.84
CA TRP A 66 -3.36 2.16 -14.05
C TRP A 66 -4.80 2.63 -14.20
N ASN A 67 -5.55 2.65 -13.10
CA ASN A 67 -6.99 2.88 -13.06
C ASN A 67 -7.76 1.89 -13.96
N GLN A 68 -7.22 0.68 -14.15
CA GLN A 68 -7.85 -0.37 -14.93
C GLN A 68 -8.88 -1.13 -14.11
N TYR A 69 -8.67 -1.19 -12.79
CA TYR A 69 -9.52 -1.90 -11.86
C TYR A 69 -10.38 -0.92 -11.06
N ALA A 70 -11.56 -1.37 -10.65
CA ALA A 70 -12.36 -0.62 -9.71
C ALA A 70 -11.62 -0.58 -8.37
N HIS A 71 -11.53 0.62 -7.78
CA HIS A 71 -11.02 0.83 -6.42
C HIS A 71 -12.03 0.32 -5.40
N ASP A 72 -12.06 -1.00 -5.27
CA ASP A 72 -12.95 -1.75 -4.40
C ASP A 72 -12.16 -2.71 -3.50
N SER A 73 -12.87 -3.44 -2.65
CA SER A 73 -12.29 -4.43 -1.76
C SER A 73 -11.45 -5.51 -2.46
N ASN A 74 -11.70 -5.82 -3.75
CA ASN A 74 -10.96 -6.85 -4.46
C ASN A 74 -9.52 -6.42 -4.71
N LEU A 75 -9.31 -5.15 -5.03
CA LEU A 75 -7.97 -4.58 -5.20
C LEU A 75 -7.18 -4.70 -3.88
N THR A 76 -7.77 -4.29 -2.76
CA THR A 76 -7.15 -4.45 -1.43
C THR A 76 -6.79 -5.90 -1.13
N MET A 77 -7.74 -6.83 -1.32
CA MET A 77 -7.51 -8.26 -1.05
C MET A 77 -6.39 -8.83 -1.92
N ASN A 78 -6.32 -8.46 -3.20
CA ASN A 78 -5.26 -8.90 -4.10
C ASN A 78 -3.89 -8.39 -3.63
N ILE A 79 -3.79 -7.11 -3.29
CA ILE A 79 -2.55 -6.50 -2.77
C ILE A 79 -2.12 -7.21 -1.48
N LEU A 80 -3.05 -7.44 -0.54
CA LEU A 80 -2.76 -8.20 0.68
C LEU A 80 -2.19 -9.58 0.37
N MET A 81 -2.83 -10.33 -0.53
CA MET A 81 -2.38 -11.66 -0.93
C MET A 81 -0.97 -11.65 -1.56
N LEU A 82 -0.70 -10.70 -2.45
CA LEU A 82 0.60 -10.53 -3.09
C LEU A 82 1.71 -10.24 -2.07
N ILE A 83 1.42 -9.40 -1.09
CA ILE A 83 2.38 -9.02 -0.05
C ILE A 83 2.66 -10.18 0.90
N LEU A 84 1.61 -10.88 1.34
CA LEU A 84 1.76 -12.07 2.18
C LEU A 84 2.63 -13.12 1.47
N HIS A 85 2.44 -13.33 0.17
CA HIS A 85 3.28 -14.21 -0.63
C HIS A 85 4.74 -13.73 -0.71
N GLN A 86 4.96 -12.43 -0.91
CA GLN A 86 6.31 -11.86 -0.95
C GLN A 86 7.02 -11.97 0.39
N ILE A 87 6.35 -11.64 1.48
CA ILE A 87 6.88 -11.78 2.83
C ILE A 87 7.18 -13.24 3.15
N SER A 88 6.29 -14.16 2.77
CA SER A 88 6.52 -15.60 2.90
C SER A 88 7.81 -16.02 2.18
N LYS A 89 8.02 -15.58 0.94
CA LYS A 89 9.27 -15.84 0.19
C LYS A 89 10.50 -15.26 0.89
N LEU A 90 10.41 -14.03 1.40
CA LEU A 90 11.52 -13.39 2.12
C LEU A 90 11.89 -14.12 3.42
N MET A 91 10.92 -14.78 4.05
CA MET A 91 11.10 -15.54 5.29
C MET A 91 11.29 -17.06 5.06
N GLY A 92 11.62 -17.48 3.84
CA GLY A 92 11.91 -18.88 3.52
C GLY A 92 10.66 -19.77 3.47
N ASN A 93 9.56 -19.25 2.91
CA ASN A 93 8.25 -19.89 2.78
C ASN A 93 7.58 -20.23 4.12
N LYS A 94 7.88 -19.46 5.17
CA LYS A 94 7.24 -19.57 6.48
C LYS A 94 6.68 -18.22 6.86
N LEU A 95 5.39 -18.17 7.16
CA LEU A 95 4.75 -17.02 7.78
C LEU A 95 4.63 -17.27 9.30
N PRO A 96 4.80 -16.25 10.15
CA PRO A 96 4.50 -16.36 11.56
C PRO A 96 3.01 -16.61 11.78
N PRO A 97 2.63 -17.18 12.93
CA PRO A 97 1.25 -17.60 13.20
C PRO A 97 0.27 -16.43 13.40
N ILE A 98 0.75 -15.21 13.65
CA ILE A 98 -0.10 -14.05 13.95
C ILE A 98 0.09 -12.97 12.88
N LEU A 99 -1.01 -12.46 12.34
CA LEU A 99 -1.02 -11.31 11.43
C LEU A 99 -1.68 -10.12 12.12
N TYR A 100 -0.98 -9.01 12.21
CA TYR A 100 -1.53 -7.70 12.54
C TYR A 100 -1.70 -6.91 11.25
N LEU A 101 -2.95 -6.59 10.93
CA LEU A 101 -3.29 -5.77 9.78
C LEU A 101 -3.83 -4.44 10.27
N GLN A 102 -3.17 -3.36 9.88
CA GLN A 102 -3.59 -1.99 10.13
C GLN A 102 -4.04 -1.39 8.81
N ALA A 103 -5.28 -0.92 8.76
CA ALA A 103 -5.88 -0.39 7.55
C ALA A 103 -6.64 0.91 7.83
N ASP A 104 -6.87 1.69 6.78
CA ASP A 104 -7.68 2.89 6.89
C ASP A 104 -9.16 2.58 7.17
N ASN A 105 -9.91 3.59 7.59
CA ASN A 105 -11.33 3.47 7.88
C ASN A 105 -12.20 3.61 6.61
N CYS A 106 -11.64 3.43 5.40
CA CYS A 106 -12.38 3.58 4.15
C CYS A 106 -13.37 2.42 3.99
N TRP A 107 -14.66 2.70 4.13
CA TRP A 107 -15.72 1.69 4.06
C TRP A 107 -15.76 0.94 2.73
N ARG A 108 -15.37 1.58 1.62
CA ARG A 108 -15.46 1.01 0.27
C ARG A 108 -14.36 -0.01 0.01
N GLU A 109 -13.16 0.25 0.53
CA GLU A 109 -11.94 -0.49 0.18
C GLU A 109 -11.52 -1.44 1.31
N ASN A 110 -11.31 -0.90 2.52
CA ASN A 110 -10.64 -1.62 3.60
C ASN A 110 -11.60 -2.04 4.73
N LYS A 111 -12.54 -1.18 5.11
CA LYS A 111 -13.51 -1.46 6.17
C LYS A 111 -14.83 -1.98 5.60
N ASN A 112 -14.80 -3.20 5.08
CA ASN A 112 -16.00 -3.88 4.58
C ASN A 112 -16.01 -5.37 4.96
N ARG A 113 -17.17 -5.99 4.75
CA ARG A 113 -17.41 -7.43 4.97
C ARG A 113 -16.49 -8.34 4.15
N TYR A 114 -15.99 -7.89 3.00
CA TYR A 114 -15.14 -8.72 2.14
C TYR A 114 -13.73 -8.84 2.70
N VAL A 115 -13.13 -7.73 3.13
CA VAL A 115 -11.82 -7.73 3.82
C VAL A 115 -11.89 -8.48 5.14
N LEU A 116 -12.98 -8.33 5.90
CA LEU A 116 -13.22 -9.13 7.11
C LEU A 116 -13.34 -10.62 6.80
N GLY A 117 -14.14 -11.00 5.80
CA GLY A 117 -14.27 -12.39 5.37
C GLY A 117 -12.96 -12.97 4.82
N PHE A 118 -12.12 -12.14 4.19
CA PHE A 118 -10.78 -12.54 3.77
C PHE A 118 -9.87 -12.82 4.96
N CYS A 119 -9.90 -11.98 6.01
CA CYS A 119 -9.17 -12.25 7.25
C CYS A 119 -9.64 -13.55 7.91
N GLU A 120 -10.94 -13.81 7.95
CA GLU A 120 -11.51 -15.07 8.44
C GLU A 120 -11.02 -16.27 7.61
N LEU A 121 -11.01 -16.13 6.27
CA LEU A 121 -10.54 -17.18 5.36
C LEU A 121 -9.07 -17.54 5.63
N LEU A 122 -8.21 -16.56 5.91
CA LEU A 122 -6.80 -16.79 6.23
C LEU A 122 -6.63 -17.63 7.51
N VAL A 123 -7.45 -17.39 8.52
CA VAL A 123 -7.47 -18.18 9.77
C VAL A 123 -8.05 -19.57 9.51
N HIS A 124 -9.17 -19.65 8.80
CA HIS A 124 -9.84 -20.91 8.49
C HIS A 124 -8.96 -21.86 7.66
N GLN A 125 -8.16 -21.32 6.73
CA GLN A 125 -7.18 -22.08 5.95
C GLN A 125 -5.91 -22.43 6.74
N ARG A 126 -5.80 -22.04 8.02
CA ARG A 126 -4.63 -22.25 8.87
C ARG A 126 -3.34 -21.65 8.30
N ILE A 127 -3.48 -20.58 7.52
CA ILE A 127 -2.33 -19.77 7.08
C ILE A 127 -1.82 -18.97 8.28
N PHE A 128 -2.75 -18.42 9.07
CA PHE A 128 -2.50 -17.78 10.36
C PHE A 128 -3.37 -18.46 11.43
N ASN A 129 -2.90 -18.44 12.68
CA ASN A 129 -3.68 -18.82 13.85
C ASN A 129 -4.61 -17.67 14.26
N GLU A 130 -4.11 -16.43 14.15
CA GLU A 130 -4.84 -15.23 14.54
C GLU A 130 -4.58 -14.08 13.57
N VAL A 131 -5.63 -13.32 13.26
CA VAL A 131 -5.56 -12.09 12.48
C VAL A 131 -6.18 -10.96 13.29
N HIS A 132 -5.39 -9.95 13.59
CA HIS A 132 -5.79 -8.75 14.32
C HIS A 132 -5.94 -7.59 13.34
N LEU A 133 -7.18 -7.25 12.98
CA LEU A 133 -7.48 -6.11 12.11
C LEU A 133 -7.74 -4.87 12.95
N SER A 134 -6.91 -3.84 12.79
CA SER A 134 -7.01 -2.56 13.46
C SER A 134 -7.29 -1.44 12.48
N PHE A 135 -8.14 -0.49 12.88
CA PHE A 135 -8.47 0.70 12.10
C PHE A 135 -8.05 1.96 12.84
N LEU A 136 -7.55 2.93 12.08
CA LEU A 136 -7.15 4.24 12.60
C LEU A 136 -8.34 5.01 13.23
N PRO A 137 -8.19 5.56 14.45
CA PRO A 137 -9.15 6.49 15.00
C PRO A 137 -9.17 7.79 14.18
N VAL A 138 -10.37 8.31 13.93
CA VAL A 138 -10.58 9.53 13.12
C VAL A 138 -9.96 10.73 13.85
N GLY A 139 -8.95 11.38 13.26
CA GLY A 139 -8.29 12.58 13.81
C GLY A 139 -6.82 12.42 14.20
N HIS A 140 -6.25 11.21 14.14
CA HIS A 140 -4.81 10.98 14.33
C HIS A 140 -4.18 10.48 13.01
N THR A 141 -3.95 11.42 12.09
CA THR A 141 -3.53 11.18 10.69
C THR A 141 -2.01 11.12 10.49
N HIS A 142 -1.25 10.72 11.51
CA HIS A 142 0.20 10.59 11.42
C HIS A 142 0.61 9.16 11.74
N GLU A 143 0.42 8.26 10.78
CA GLU A 143 1.11 6.98 10.78
C GLU A 143 2.49 7.07 10.11
N ASP A 144 3.35 6.09 10.42
CA ASP A 144 4.65 5.90 9.75
C ASP A 144 4.47 5.72 8.23
N VAL A 145 3.33 5.18 7.82
CA VAL A 145 2.93 5.03 6.42
C VAL A 145 2.70 6.39 5.76
N ASP A 146 1.96 7.31 6.40
CA ASP A 146 1.76 8.67 5.91
C ASP A 146 3.09 9.43 5.75
N ALA A 147 4.04 9.22 6.67
CA ALA A 147 5.37 9.81 6.59
C ALA A 147 6.18 9.24 5.41
N ALA A 148 6.13 7.92 5.18
CA ALA A 148 6.75 7.27 4.02
C ALA A 148 6.14 7.79 2.71
N PHE A 149 4.82 7.91 2.66
CA PHE A 149 4.12 8.47 1.51
C PHE A 149 4.40 9.95 1.28
N SER A 150 4.53 10.74 2.34
CA SER A 150 4.86 12.17 2.23
C SER A 150 6.20 12.37 1.54
N ARG A 151 7.20 11.52 1.83
CA ARG A 151 8.51 11.52 1.16
C ARG A 151 8.40 11.12 -0.31
N ILE A 152 7.59 10.11 -0.62
CA ILE A 152 7.33 9.70 -2.01
C ILE A 152 6.67 10.83 -2.80
N ALA A 153 5.63 11.45 -2.23
CA ALA A 153 4.93 12.57 -2.85
C ALA A 153 5.87 13.77 -3.06
N GLU A 154 6.79 14.03 -2.13
CA GLU A 154 7.79 15.08 -2.30
C GLU A 154 8.79 14.77 -3.42
N THR A 155 9.27 13.53 -3.53
CA THR A 155 10.12 13.09 -4.64
C THR A 155 9.43 13.25 -5.99
N LEU A 156 8.15 12.89 -6.07
CA LEU A 156 7.34 13.02 -7.29
C LEU A 156 6.99 14.47 -7.62
N ARG A 157 6.90 15.38 -6.63
CA ARG A 157 6.74 16.82 -6.88
C ARG A 157 8.02 17.48 -7.41
N ARG A 158 9.19 16.97 -7.02
CA ARG A 158 10.49 17.53 -7.40
C ARG A 158 11.02 17.01 -8.74
N ASN A 159 10.49 15.88 -9.23
CA ASN A 159 10.95 15.26 -10.46
C ASN A 159 9.74 14.93 -11.33
N ASP A 160 9.69 15.47 -12.55
CA ASP A 160 8.68 15.07 -13.52
C ASP A 160 8.94 13.62 -13.97
N ALA A 161 7.97 12.74 -13.71
CA ALA A 161 7.94 11.40 -14.24
C ALA A 161 7.18 11.43 -15.57
N GLU A 162 7.88 11.77 -16.65
CA GLU A 162 7.29 11.89 -17.99
C GLU A 162 6.99 10.53 -18.64
N THR A 163 7.57 9.45 -18.11
CA THR A 163 7.40 8.09 -18.65
C THR A 163 7.22 7.05 -17.54
N MET A 164 6.56 5.94 -17.87
CA MET A 164 6.27 4.85 -16.93
C MET A 164 7.50 4.20 -16.30
N PRO A 165 8.56 3.87 -17.05
CA PRO A 165 9.78 3.33 -16.43
C PRO A 165 10.36 4.30 -15.40
N ARG A 166 10.30 5.61 -15.70
CA ARG A 166 10.81 6.65 -14.83
C ARG A 166 10.00 6.78 -13.54
N LEU A 167 8.68 6.61 -13.60
CA LEU A 167 7.83 6.55 -12.40
C LEU A 167 8.18 5.35 -11.52
N LYS A 168 8.41 4.17 -12.13
CA LYS A 168 8.79 2.96 -11.40
C LYS A 168 10.14 3.10 -10.70
N GLU A 169 11.10 3.80 -11.31
CA GLU A 169 12.41 4.10 -10.72
C GLU A 169 12.32 5.00 -9.48
N MET A 170 11.34 5.90 -9.44
CA MET A 170 11.16 6.86 -8.34
C MET A 170 10.48 6.26 -7.11
N LEU A 171 9.87 5.09 -7.26
CA LEU A 171 9.07 4.45 -6.23
C LEU A 171 9.83 3.24 -5.62
N PRO A 172 9.78 3.06 -4.28
CA PRO A 172 10.48 1.97 -3.62
C PRO A 172 9.77 0.61 -3.81
N ASN A 173 10.51 -0.40 -4.26
CA ASN A 173 10.04 -1.79 -4.41
C ASN A 173 8.73 -1.92 -5.22
N VAL A 174 8.64 -1.22 -6.35
CA VAL A 174 7.44 -1.24 -7.20
C VAL A 174 7.07 -2.64 -7.67
N LYS A 175 5.76 -2.90 -7.62
CA LYS A 175 5.12 -4.07 -8.21
C LYS A 175 3.91 -3.64 -9.03
N ASP A 176 3.74 -4.29 -10.16
CA ASP A 176 2.53 -4.20 -10.96
C ASP A 176 1.47 -5.14 -10.36
N ILE A 177 0.20 -4.70 -10.39
CA ILE A 177 -0.98 -5.47 -9.93
C ILE A 177 -1.49 -6.36 -11.07
#